data_AF-A0A0N0TSG5-F1
#
_entry.id   AF-A0A0N0TSG5-F1
#
_cell.length_a   1.000
_cell.length_b   1.000
_cell.length_c   1.000
_cell.angle_alpha   90.00
_cell.angle_beta   90.00
_cell.angle_gamma   90.00
#
_symmetry.space_group_name_H-M   'P 1'
#
loop_
_entity.id
_entity.type
_entity.pdbx_description
1 polymer ?
#
loop_
_entity_poly.entity_id
_entity_poly.type
_entity_poly.pdbx_seq_one_letter_code
_entity_poly.pdbx_strand_id
1 'polypeptide(L)'
;MLVLLLATSTTPGVAAPDELWFDGSAVTVADGAFRDEHGREVVLRGFNVSGTAKLAEHRGLPFASTADARSSAAAMRRMTGANAVRFLLTWAWVEPEPRRIDHAYLDRVGEQVGAFTDQGIRVYLDFHQDLYSRYLFNRDSWYTGDGAPEWVVRAGGYPKESCGVCVHWGQNMKNNTAVTAAVRDFWHNREVTTAAGPLRIRDEFVWQAGEALRHLKSALSAEAFRLVLGVNPLNEPYAGRYDQGQDGVAWERDLLMPFYRQFRQRMDEAGWADKPAFVEPLVFWNQNVEFFAEPGGFPAVPTLGDRFVFNSHFYDGKAQSGLLKPGKAGDGEYTADFNRIRDRAAALGTAGIVSEFGHPVAGFTSDKNPSVLKAMYQALDSRVAGARWWAGAAGSGPVLSGSQWHWDVNYGRHRELMNDNPDKVRTEGDAMNDEHFSAVRVDDGGGHVLTVEGRVVDRLFPRAVAGRTAAFTYEDRARDGGAVLSWNRIPDTMPAVRALVGAGQFGVLVWRGNGVAAPTELHLPSSFPPASTTVVSDLAAVTGPPAHTGAEPVAVAPEPGVPGVNRLLLSTRDAGPHFALVTNGASAGSLAAARAELAAWVNATFG
;
A
#
# COMPACT_ATOMS: atom_id res chain seq x y z
N MET A 1 22.51 -7.58 53.57
CA MET A 1 22.27 -6.22 53.04
C MET A 1 23.35 -5.94 52.01
N LEU A 2 23.07 -6.22 50.75
CA LEU A 2 23.93 -5.88 49.61
C LEU A 2 22.98 -5.60 48.44
N VAL A 3 22.75 -4.32 48.16
CA VAL A 3 21.90 -3.86 47.06
C VAL A 3 22.74 -3.94 45.80
N LEU A 4 22.40 -4.88 44.90
CA LEU A 4 23.00 -4.97 43.58
C LEU A 4 22.25 -4.00 42.66
N LEU A 5 22.80 -2.81 42.44
CA LEU A 5 22.31 -1.90 41.40
C LEU A 5 22.61 -2.53 40.04
N LEU A 6 21.57 -3.02 39.37
CA LEU A 6 21.59 -3.31 37.94
C LEU A 6 21.60 -1.97 37.19
N ALA A 7 22.77 -1.57 36.72
CA ALA A 7 22.90 -0.47 35.78
C ALA A 7 22.25 -0.89 34.44
N THR A 8 21.14 -0.27 34.10
CA THR A 8 20.56 -0.36 32.75
C THR A 8 21.53 0.30 31.78
N SER A 9 22.23 -0.52 30.99
CA SER A 9 23.02 -0.04 29.86
C SER A 9 22.07 0.47 28.78
N THR A 10 21.71 1.75 28.85
CA THR A 10 21.18 2.47 27.69
C THR A 10 22.30 2.56 26.68
N THR A 11 22.24 1.75 25.61
CA THR A 11 23.02 2.03 24.41
C THR A 11 22.65 3.44 23.95
N PRO A 12 23.61 4.38 23.81
CA PRO A 12 23.30 5.67 23.24
C PRO A 12 22.85 5.42 21.81
N GLY A 13 21.65 5.92 21.47
CA GLY A 13 21.21 5.96 20.08
C GLY A 13 22.30 6.62 19.25
N VAL A 14 22.78 5.93 18.21
CA VAL A 14 23.59 6.58 17.19
C VAL A 14 22.69 7.66 16.60
N ALA A 15 22.97 8.93 16.92
CA ALA A 15 22.34 10.04 16.21
C ALA A 15 22.61 9.83 14.72
N ALA A 16 21.57 9.66 13.92
CA ALA A 16 21.71 9.50 12.48
C ALA A 16 22.41 10.75 11.93
N PRO A 17 23.63 10.63 11.38
CA PRO A 17 24.05 11.61 10.40
C PRO A 17 23.03 11.52 9.24
N ASP A 18 22.65 12.65 8.64
CA ASP A 18 21.93 12.72 7.36
C ASP A 18 20.39 12.87 7.35
N GLU A 19 19.70 13.08 8.49
CA GLU A 19 18.31 13.55 8.42
C GLU A 19 18.24 15.00 7.95
N LEU A 20 17.51 15.24 6.88
CA LEU A 20 17.23 16.59 6.36
C LEU A 20 16.06 17.20 7.13
N TRP A 21 16.00 18.53 7.20
CA TRP A 21 15.01 19.25 8.00
C TRP A 21 13.53 19.00 7.60
N PHE A 22 13.31 18.41 6.42
CA PHE A 22 12.00 18.01 5.91
C PHE A 22 11.71 16.51 6.01
N ASP A 23 12.62 15.74 6.64
CA ASP A 23 12.44 14.31 6.88
C ASP A 23 11.51 14.05 8.06
N GLY A 24 10.87 12.88 7.99
CA GLY A 24 9.92 12.45 9.02
C GLY A 24 8.63 13.27 9.08
N SER A 25 8.40 14.19 8.13
CA SER A 25 7.26 15.11 8.14
C SER A 25 5.91 14.38 8.28
N ALA A 26 5.04 14.96 9.13
CA ALA A 26 3.67 14.50 9.27
C ALA A 26 2.93 14.61 7.93
N VAL A 27 2.05 13.66 7.64
CA VAL A 27 1.25 13.64 6.40
C VAL A 27 -0.23 13.65 6.75
N THR A 28 -0.98 14.57 6.14
CA THR A 28 -2.44 14.70 6.25
C THR A 28 -3.08 14.62 4.86
N VAL A 29 -4.41 14.68 4.78
CA VAL A 29 -5.13 14.88 3.52
C VAL A 29 -5.48 16.35 3.42
N ALA A 30 -5.19 16.95 2.27
CA ALA A 30 -5.67 18.28 1.93
C ALA A 30 -5.72 18.47 0.41
N ASP A 31 -6.77 19.16 -0.04
CA ASP A 31 -7.06 19.45 -1.45
C ASP A 31 -7.05 18.20 -2.37
N GLY A 32 -7.56 17.08 -1.87
CA GLY A 32 -7.65 15.83 -2.62
C GLY A 32 -6.33 15.08 -2.79
N ALA A 33 -5.30 15.39 -1.99
CA ALA A 33 -4.01 14.74 -2.01
C ALA A 33 -3.46 14.49 -0.60
N PHE A 34 -2.50 13.57 -0.48
CA PHE A 34 -1.67 13.50 0.73
C PHE A 34 -0.69 14.68 0.73
N ARG A 35 -0.61 15.39 1.85
CA ARG A 35 0.22 16.57 2.03
C ARG A 35 1.12 16.41 3.23
N ASP A 36 2.39 16.73 3.08
CA ASP A 36 3.25 16.89 4.25
C ASP A 36 3.15 18.28 4.88
N GLU A 37 3.73 18.46 6.06
CA GLU A 37 3.73 19.72 6.80
C GLU A 37 4.44 20.88 6.08
N HIS A 38 5.15 20.60 4.98
CA HIS A 38 5.80 21.59 4.12
C HIS A 38 4.97 21.94 2.88
N GLY A 39 3.77 21.38 2.75
CA GLY A 39 2.85 21.64 1.63
C GLY A 39 3.16 20.83 0.36
N ARG A 40 4.02 19.80 0.45
CA ARG A 40 4.36 18.93 -0.68
C ARG A 40 3.29 17.87 -0.88
N GLU A 41 3.00 17.52 -2.12
CA GLU A 41 2.17 16.36 -2.47
C GLU A 41 2.97 15.07 -2.24
N VAL A 42 2.49 14.18 -1.37
CA VAL A 42 3.16 12.93 -1.03
C VAL A 42 2.56 11.77 -1.82
N VAL A 43 3.42 10.90 -2.34
CA VAL A 43 3.00 9.64 -2.98
C VAL A 43 3.52 8.49 -2.14
N LEU A 44 2.63 7.57 -1.81
CA LEU A 44 2.93 6.39 -1.01
C LEU A 44 3.13 5.19 -1.93
N ARG A 45 4.26 4.49 -1.78
CA ARG A 45 4.62 3.24 -2.44
C ARG A 45 5.08 2.25 -1.39
N GLY A 46 4.50 1.06 -1.42
CA GLY A 46 4.67 0.12 -0.33
C GLY A 46 4.11 -1.27 -0.58
N PHE A 47 4.04 -2.02 0.51
CA PHE A 47 3.52 -3.38 0.55
C PHE A 47 2.57 -3.56 1.74
N ASN A 48 1.72 -4.57 1.62
CA ASN A 48 0.99 -5.14 2.74
C ASN A 48 1.94 -5.99 3.60
N VAL A 49 1.99 -5.72 4.90
CA VAL A 49 2.79 -6.48 5.87
C VAL A 49 1.86 -7.06 6.93
N SER A 50 1.65 -8.37 6.95
CA SER A 50 1.97 -9.36 5.91
C SER A 50 0.89 -10.45 5.96
N GLY A 51 0.90 -11.40 5.01
CA GLY A 51 -0.02 -12.55 5.03
C GLY A 51 0.01 -13.31 6.35
N THR A 52 1.18 -13.40 6.99
CA THR A 52 1.39 -13.97 8.33
C THR A 52 0.45 -13.38 9.41
N ALA A 53 0.04 -12.11 9.30
CA ALA A 53 -0.86 -11.49 10.27
C ALA A 53 -2.25 -12.13 10.31
N LYS A 54 -2.64 -12.88 9.26
CA LYS A 54 -3.89 -13.65 9.19
C LYS A 54 -3.82 -14.95 10.01
N LEU A 55 -2.62 -15.39 10.40
CA LEU A 55 -2.32 -16.70 10.95
C LEU A 55 -2.27 -16.72 12.49
N ALA A 56 -2.52 -17.89 13.08
CA ALA A 56 -2.43 -18.13 14.52
C ALA A 56 -1.00 -18.37 15.00
N GLU A 57 -0.11 -18.89 14.15
CA GLU A 57 1.30 -19.22 14.42
C GLU A 57 2.03 -18.09 15.17
N HIS A 58 1.78 -16.84 14.81
CA HIS A 58 2.37 -15.65 15.44
C HIS A 58 1.32 -14.75 16.10
N ARG A 59 0.15 -15.30 16.45
CA ARG A 59 -0.97 -14.58 17.08
C ARG A 59 -1.33 -13.31 16.29
N GLY A 60 -1.36 -13.42 14.97
CA GLY A 60 -1.61 -12.32 14.04
C GLY A 60 -0.64 -11.14 14.10
N LEU A 61 0.63 -11.36 14.48
CA LEU A 61 1.70 -10.41 14.19
C LEU A 61 2.21 -10.64 12.76
N PRO A 62 2.47 -9.57 11.97
CA PRO A 62 3.07 -9.69 10.64
C PRO A 62 4.45 -10.37 10.59
N PHE A 63 5.19 -10.33 11.70
CA PHE A 63 6.52 -10.93 11.82
C PHE A 63 6.63 -11.78 13.08
N ALA A 64 7.42 -12.85 13.02
CA ALA A 64 7.67 -13.76 14.14
C ALA A 64 8.33 -13.05 15.34
N SER A 65 9.13 -12.02 15.07
CA SER A 65 9.78 -11.20 16.08
C SER A 65 10.00 -9.76 15.61
N THR A 66 10.25 -8.85 16.55
CA THR A 66 10.64 -7.46 16.27
C THR A 66 11.99 -7.39 15.52
N ALA A 67 12.88 -8.37 15.71
CA ALA A 67 14.13 -8.45 14.96
C ALA A 67 13.88 -8.78 13.47
N ASP A 68 12.93 -9.69 13.20
CA ASP A 68 12.52 -10.01 11.83
C ASP A 68 11.85 -8.82 11.17
N ALA A 69 10.99 -8.09 11.90
CA ALA A 69 10.38 -6.85 11.43
C ALA A 69 11.45 -5.80 11.04
N ARG A 70 12.47 -5.58 11.89
CA ARG A 70 13.59 -4.66 11.60
C ARG A 70 14.40 -5.08 10.38
N SER A 71 14.76 -6.37 10.30
CA SER A 71 15.50 -6.93 9.16
C SER A 71 14.72 -6.79 7.86
N SER A 72 13.41 -7.09 7.92
CA SER A 72 12.46 -6.99 6.82
C SER A 72 12.26 -5.55 6.34
N ALA A 73 12.07 -4.59 7.26
CA ALA A 73 11.92 -3.17 6.93
C ALA A 73 13.17 -2.62 6.23
N ALA A 74 14.37 -2.95 6.73
CA ALA A 74 15.62 -2.54 6.10
C ALA A 74 15.81 -3.20 4.71
N ALA A 75 15.40 -4.46 4.54
CA ALA A 75 15.45 -5.14 3.26
C ALA A 75 14.47 -4.52 2.25
N MET A 76 13.23 -4.28 2.66
CA MET A 76 12.21 -3.61 1.85
C MET A 76 12.72 -2.25 1.35
N ARG A 77 13.30 -1.46 2.26
CA ARG A 77 13.87 -0.16 1.93
C ARG A 77 14.98 -0.26 0.88
N ARG A 78 15.93 -1.18 1.05
CA ARG A 78 17.05 -1.40 0.11
C ARG A 78 16.62 -1.94 -1.25
N MET A 79 15.62 -2.80 -1.28
CA MET A 79 15.26 -3.58 -2.47
C MET A 79 14.18 -2.91 -3.32
N THR A 80 13.48 -1.90 -2.79
CA THR A 80 12.30 -1.31 -3.45
C THR A 80 12.16 0.20 -3.27
N GLY A 81 12.86 0.80 -2.29
CA GLY A 81 12.67 2.20 -1.92
C GLY A 81 11.30 2.53 -1.30
N ALA A 82 10.51 1.52 -0.91
CA ALA A 82 9.21 1.72 -0.30
C ALA A 82 9.27 2.78 0.82
N ASN A 83 8.24 3.65 0.85
CA ASN A 83 8.11 4.71 1.83
C ASN A 83 6.84 4.58 2.68
N ALA A 84 6.03 3.55 2.44
CA ALA A 84 4.85 3.23 3.24
C ALA A 84 4.62 1.72 3.36
N VAL A 85 3.87 1.30 4.37
CA VAL A 85 3.31 -0.06 4.49
C VAL A 85 1.88 -0.03 5.02
N ARG A 86 1.06 -0.95 4.51
CA ARG A 86 -0.23 -1.33 5.12
C ARG A 86 0.05 -2.40 6.16
N PHE A 87 -0.10 -2.06 7.44
CA PHE A 87 0.22 -2.95 8.56
C PHE A 87 -1.06 -3.60 9.09
N LEU A 88 -1.17 -4.92 8.92
CA LEU A 88 -2.37 -5.67 9.27
C LEU A 88 -2.46 -5.86 10.80
N LEU A 89 -3.68 -5.70 11.31
CA LEU A 89 -4.10 -5.88 12.69
C LEU A 89 -5.45 -6.60 12.70
N THR A 90 -5.60 -7.68 13.47
CA THR A 90 -6.83 -8.49 13.41
C THR A 90 -7.57 -8.47 14.75
N TRP A 91 -8.89 -8.25 14.73
CA TRP A 91 -9.73 -8.13 15.94
C TRP A 91 -9.53 -9.31 16.91
N ALA A 92 -9.42 -10.54 16.38
CA ALA A 92 -9.25 -11.75 17.17
C ALA A 92 -8.06 -11.71 18.14
N TRP A 93 -7.01 -10.97 17.83
CA TRP A 93 -5.79 -10.87 18.64
C TRP A 93 -5.74 -9.61 19.49
N VAL A 94 -6.45 -8.56 19.09
CA VAL A 94 -6.62 -7.35 19.91
C VAL A 94 -7.52 -7.63 21.11
N GLU A 95 -8.63 -8.34 20.88
CA GLU A 95 -9.65 -8.63 21.88
C GLU A 95 -10.00 -10.13 21.89
N PRO A 96 -9.09 -10.99 22.38
CA PRO A 96 -9.26 -12.44 22.34
C PRO A 96 -10.40 -12.96 23.24
N GLU A 97 -10.81 -12.17 24.23
CA GLU A 97 -11.95 -12.45 25.12
C GLU A 97 -12.83 -11.21 25.23
N PRO A 98 -14.16 -11.35 25.43
CA PRO A 98 -15.07 -10.20 25.48
C PRO A 98 -14.62 -9.18 26.52
N ARG A 99 -14.53 -7.90 26.13
CA ARG A 99 -14.11 -6.77 26.97
C ARG A 99 -12.68 -6.85 27.50
N ARG A 100 -11.81 -7.67 26.92
CA ARG A 100 -10.41 -7.84 27.34
C ARG A 100 -9.45 -7.57 26.21
N ILE A 101 -8.83 -6.39 26.25
CA ILE A 101 -7.79 -6.00 25.30
C ILE A 101 -6.45 -6.68 25.67
N ASP A 102 -5.79 -7.30 24.71
CA ASP A 102 -4.43 -7.84 24.87
C ASP A 102 -3.38 -6.75 24.65
N HIS A 103 -3.08 -6.00 25.72
CA HIS A 103 -2.05 -4.96 25.68
C HIS A 103 -0.65 -5.52 25.36
N ALA A 104 -0.34 -6.77 25.74
CA ALA A 104 0.96 -7.36 25.44
C ALA A 104 1.11 -7.66 23.94
N TYR A 105 0.02 -8.04 23.27
CA TYR A 105 -0.03 -8.10 21.81
C TYR A 105 0.17 -6.72 21.19
N LEU A 106 -0.53 -5.70 21.68
CA LEU A 106 -0.42 -4.33 21.15
C LEU A 106 0.96 -3.70 21.39
N ASP A 107 1.65 -4.05 22.48
CA ASP A 107 3.05 -3.65 22.70
C ASP A 107 3.95 -4.20 21.57
N ARG A 108 3.79 -5.49 21.22
CA ARG A 108 4.52 -6.10 20.10
C ARG A 108 4.14 -5.51 18.75
N VAL A 109 2.88 -5.14 18.55
CA VAL A 109 2.46 -4.37 17.36
C VAL A 109 3.20 -3.04 17.31
N GLY A 110 3.22 -2.28 18.41
CA GLY A 110 3.95 -1.01 18.51
C GLY A 110 5.45 -1.16 18.21
N GLU A 111 6.09 -2.21 18.72
CA GLU A 111 7.50 -2.52 18.43
C GLU A 111 7.74 -2.82 16.94
N GLN A 112 6.87 -3.60 16.29
CA GLN A 112 7.00 -3.91 14.86
C GLN A 112 6.69 -2.69 13.99
N VAL A 113 5.71 -1.85 14.35
CA VAL A 113 5.47 -0.56 13.70
C VAL A 113 6.72 0.32 13.82
N GLY A 114 7.33 0.38 15.01
CA GLY A 114 8.58 1.08 15.27
C GLY A 114 9.70 0.68 14.31
N ALA A 115 9.82 -0.62 14.02
CA ALA A 115 10.83 -1.14 13.10
C ALA A 115 10.73 -0.57 11.67
N PHE A 116 9.53 -0.23 11.20
CA PHE A 116 9.33 0.43 9.90
C PHE A 116 9.55 1.93 10.00
N THR A 117 9.07 2.58 11.06
CA THR A 117 9.25 4.04 11.23
C THR A 117 10.71 4.41 11.43
N ASP A 118 11.52 3.53 12.04
CA ASP A 118 12.99 3.66 12.15
C ASP A 118 13.68 3.68 10.78
N GLN A 119 13.02 3.18 9.72
CA GLN A 119 13.49 3.23 8.33
C GLN A 119 12.89 4.40 7.53
N GLY A 120 12.20 5.34 8.21
CA GLY A 120 11.45 6.41 7.57
C GLY A 120 10.23 5.94 6.78
N ILE A 121 9.81 4.69 6.96
CA ILE A 121 8.64 4.09 6.29
C ILE A 121 7.40 4.47 7.08
N ARG A 122 6.43 5.05 6.38
CA ARG A 122 5.12 5.43 6.93
C ARG A 122 4.23 4.21 7.12
N VAL A 123 3.37 4.23 8.12
CA VAL A 123 2.51 3.09 8.44
C VAL A 123 1.07 3.52 8.46
N TYR A 124 0.18 2.78 7.81
CA TYR A 124 -1.25 2.85 8.09
C TYR A 124 -1.73 1.49 8.58
N LEU A 125 -2.45 1.50 9.70
CA LEU A 125 -2.96 0.29 10.32
C LEU A 125 -4.19 -0.19 9.57
N ASP A 126 -4.38 -1.48 9.48
CA ASP A 126 -5.53 -2.08 8.84
C ASP A 126 -6.21 -3.09 9.75
N PHE A 127 -7.48 -2.83 10.11
CA PHE A 127 -8.30 -3.83 10.79
C PHE A 127 -8.73 -4.89 9.77
N HIS A 128 -7.86 -5.87 9.61
CA HIS A 128 -7.94 -6.89 8.60
C HIS A 128 -8.95 -7.99 8.97
N GLN A 129 -9.64 -8.48 7.94
CA GLN A 129 -10.48 -9.67 7.99
C GLN A 129 -10.54 -10.27 6.59
N ASP A 130 -10.61 -11.59 6.52
CA ASP A 130 -11.08 -12.29 5.35
C ASP A 130 -12.15 -13.32 5.77
N LEU A 131 -13.29 -13.33 5.08
CA LEU A 131 -14.40 -14.23 5.38
C LEU A 131 -14.85 -14.18 6.85
N TYR A 132 -14.75 -13.00 7.45
CA TYR A 132 -15.14 -12.63 8.82
C TYR A 132 -14.36 -13.28 9.96
N SER A 133 -14.10 -14.59 9.93
CA SER A 133 -13.40 -15.29 11.00
C SER A 133 -13.01 -16.71 10.63
N ARG A 134 -11.82 -17.14 11.07
CA ARG A 134 -11.38 -18.54 10.99
C ARG A 134 -12.31 -19.53 11.70
N TYR A 135 -12.96 -19.08 12.77
CA TYR A 135 -13.77 -19.94 13.64
C TYR A 135 -15.14 -20.29 13.03
N LEU A 136 -15.47 -19.73 11.85
CA LEU A 136 -16.63 -20.16 11.07
C LEU A 136 -16.38 -21.45 10.28
N PHE A 137 -15.12 -21.80 10.07
CA PHE A 137 -14.73 -22.92 9.22
C PHE A 137 -14.69 -24.24 10.00
N ASN A 138 -15.06 -25.33 9.34
CA ASN A 138 -14.87 -26.65 9.94
C ASN A 138 -13.38 -26.99 9.98
N ARG A 139 -12.99 -27.79 10.98
CA ARG A 139 -11.62 -28.28 11.17
C ARG A 139 -11.03 -28.95 9.92
N ASP A 140 -11.86 -29.63 9.12
CA ASP A 140 -11.43 -30.32 7.91
C ASP A 140 -11.67 -29.54 6.61
N SER A 141 -12.03 -28.26 6.69
CA SER A 141 -12.22 -27.44 5.49
C SER A 141 -10.93 -27.17 4.73
N TRP A 142 -11.08 -26.90 3.44
CA TRP A 142 -9.98 -26.53 2.53
C TRP A 142 -9.65 -25.05 2.56
N TYR A 143 -10.54 -24.24 3.15
CA TYR A 143 -10.39 -22.81 3.25
C TYR A 143 -10.49 -22.36 4.70
N THR A 144 -10.00 -21.16 4.96
CA THR A 144 -10.09 -20.47 6.24
C THR A 144 -10.33 -18.97 6.02
N GLY A 145 -10.45 -18.23 7.12
CA GLY A 145 -10.62 -16.78 7.16
C GLY A 145 -9.87 -16.18 8.34
N ASP A 146 -9.96 -14.87 8.55
CA ASP A 146 -9.43 -14.13 9.69
C ASP A 146 -10.35 -12.95 10.02
N GLY A 147 -10.14 -12.27 11.14
CA GLY A 147 -11.00 -11.17 11.57
C GLY A 147 -11.49 -11.34 13.01
N ALA A 148 -12.77 -11.63 13.18
CA ALA A 148 -13.44 -11.68 14.47
C ALA A 148 -12.95 -12.83 15.38
N PRO A 149 -12.86 -12.60 16.70
CA PRO A 149 -12.46 -13.60 17.69
C PRO A 149 -13.48 -14.75 17.82
N GLU A 150 -13.01 -15.88 18.36
CA GLU A 150 -13.82 -17.08 18.59
C GLU A 150 -15.08 -16.78 19.40
N TRP A 151 -14.97 -15.91 20.41
CA TRP A 151 -16.10 -15.61 21.30
C TRP A 151 -17.27 -14.96 20.57
N VAL A 152 -17.01 -14.15 19.53
CA VAL A 152 -18.06 -13.52 18.71
C VAL A 152 -18.78 -14.58 17.90
N VAL A 153 -18.03 -15.50 17.28
CA VAL A 153 -18.58 -16.59 16.48
C VAL A 153 -19.41 -17.55 17.34
N ARG A 154 -18.88 -17.92 18.51
CA ARG A 154 -19.56 -18.80 19.48
C ARG A 154 -20.84 -18.18 20.03
N ALA A 155 -20.80 -16.91 20.43
CA ALA A 155 -21.98 -16.18 20.91
C ALA A 155 -22.99 -15.91 19.78
N GLY A 156 -22.52 -15.88 18.53
CA GLY A 156 -23.34 -15.72 17.34
C GLY A 156 -24.21 -16.94 17.03
N GLY A 157 -23.73 -18.16 17.30
CA GLY A 157 -24.49 -19.39 17.08
C GLY A 157 -24.78 -19.67 15.59
N TYR A 158 -23.79 -19.40 14.73
CA TYR A 158 -23.92 -19.56 13.28
C TYR A 158 -24.09 -21.02 12.84
N PRO A 159 -24.72 -21.27 11.67
CA PRO A 159 -24.81 -22.62 11.14
C PRO A 159 -23.41 -23.18 10.85
N LYS A 160 -23.31 -24.51 10.74
CA LYS A 160 -22.12 -25.13 10.14
C LYS A 160 -21.92 -24.55 8.76
N GLU A 161 -20.69 -24.21 8.44
CA GLU A 161 -20.41 -23.63 7.13
C GLU A 161 -20.78 -24.57 6.00
N SER A 162 -21.29 -23.98 4.92
CA SER A 162 -21.57 -24.64 3.66
C SER A 162 -21.55 -23.60 2.56
N CYS A 163 -20.72 -23.84 1.56
CA CYS A 163 -20.57 -22.98 0.40
C CYS A 163 -21.18 -23.61 -0.87
N GLY A 164 -21.88 -24.76 -0.74
CA GLY A 164 -22.38 -25.54 -1.86
C GLY A 164 -21.24 -26.06 -2.72
N VAL A 165 -21.10 -25.50 -3.93
CA VAL A 165 -19.98 -25.79 -4.84
C VAL A 165 -19.14 -24.53 -4.99
N CYS A 166 -18.12 -24.38 -4.12
CA CYS A 166 -17.09 -23.36 -4.27
C CYS A 166 -15.77 -24.01 -4.64
N VAL A 167 -15.32 -23.74 -5.87
CA VAL A 167 -14.03 -24.17 -6.41
C VAL A 167 -12.93 -23.15 -6.12
N HIS A 168 -13.30 -21.89 -5.87
CA HIS A 168 -12.39 -20.81 -5.52
C HIS A 168 -12.73 -20.22 -4.15
N TRP A 169 -11.69 -19.80 -3.42
CA TRP A 169 -11.80 -19.23 -2.08
C TRP A 169 -12.78 -18.04 -2.01
N GLY A 170 -12.65 -17.06 -2.90
CA GLY A 170 -13.47 -15.83 -2.90
C GLY A 170 -14.98 -16.06 -3.11
N GLN A 171 -15.41 -17.24 -3.60
CA GLN A 171 -16.83 -17.56 -3.72
C GLN A 171 -17.51 -17.69 -2.34
N ASN A 172 -16.74 -17.95 -1.28
CA ASN A 172 -17.26 -18.02 0.09
C ASN A 172 -17.85 -16.69 0.55
N MET A 173 -17.38 -15.54 0.04
CA MET A 173 -17.92 -14.22 0.41
C MET A 173 -19.42 -14.09 0.11
N LYS A 174 -19.90 -14.70 -0.99
CA LYS A 174 -21.30 -14.63 -1.43
C LYS A 174 -22.11 -15.89 -1.12
N ASN A 175 -21.46 -17.04 -1.00
CA ASN A 175 -22.14 -18.34 -0.95
C ASN A 175 -22.06 -19.06 0.39
N ASN A 176 -21.04 -18.80 1.22
CA ASN A 176 -20.88 -19.54 2.46
C ASN A 176 -21.93 -19.08 3.49
N THR A 177 -22.79 -20.00 3.92
CA THR A 177 -23.94 -19.69 4.76
C THR A 177 -23.56 -19.15 6.15
N ALA A 178 -22.47 -19.65 6.74
CA ALA A 178 -21.97 -19.19 8.03
C ALA A 178 -21.36 -17.79 7.89
N VAL A 179 -20.49 -17.59 6.88
CA VAL A 179 -19.84 -16.31 6.59
C VAL A 179 -20.87 -15.22 6.30
N THR A 180 -21.79 -15.47 5.37
CA THR A 180 -22.80 -14.47 4.98
C THR A 180 -23.75 -14.12 6.13
N ALA A 181 -24.06 -15.05 7.03
CA ALA A 181 -24.85 -14.78 8.23
C ALA A 181 -24.08 -13.94 9.25
N ALA A 182 -22.80 -14.24 9.48
CA ALA A 182 -21.97 -13.52 10.44
C ALA A 182 -21.70 -12.07 10.02
N VAL A 183 -21.36 -11.87 8.74
CA VAL A 183 -21.17 -10.52 8.17
C VAL A 183 -22.47 -9.72 8.23
N ARG A 184 -23.62 -10.34 7.89
CA ARG A 184 -24.92 -9.68 8.04
C ARG A 184 -25.13 -9.21 9.48
N ASP A 185 -24.92 -10.08 10.47
CA ASP A 185 -25.13 -9.75 11.88
C ASP A 185 -24.22 -8.62 12.38
N PHE A 186 -22.98 -8.53 11.88
CA PHE A 186 -22.09 -7.40 12.11
C PHE A 186 -22.73 -6.10 11.62
N TRP A 187 -23.20 -6.04 10.37
CA TRP A 187 -23.80 -4.82 9.82
C TRP A 187 -25.08 -4.38 10.53
N HIS A 188 -25.88 -5.35 10.99
CA HIS A 188 -27.08 -5.08 11.80
C HIS A 188 -26.80 -4.83 13.28
N ASN A 189 -25.52 -4.86 13.68
CA ASN A 189 -25.08 -4.64 15.05
C ASN A 189 -25.89 -5.51 16.03
N ARG A 190 -26.00 -6.80 15.72
CA ARG A 190 -26.78 -7.76 16.51
C ARG A 190 -26.23 -7.85 17.93
N GLU A 191 -27.12 -7.93 18.90
CA GLU A 191 -26.77 -8.22 20.28
C GLU A 191 -26.54 -9.73 20.47
N VAL A 192 -25.44 -10.07 21.14
CA VAL A 192 -25.06 -11.44 21.51
C VAL A 192 -24.82 -11.53 23.01
N THR A 193 -25.10 -12.68 23.61
CA THR A 193 -24.83 -12.92 25.03
C THR A 193 -23.42 -13.49 25.21
N THR A 194 -22.61 -12.85 26.03
CA THR A 194 -21.23 -13.24 26.30
C THR A 194 -20.97 -13.43 27.79
N ALA A 195 -19.76 -13.89 28.14
CA ALA A 195 -19.32 -13.96 29.54
C ALA A 195 -19.25 -12.58 30.23
N ALA A 196 -19.13 -11.49 29.46
CA ALA A 196 -19.14 -10.12 29.96
C ALA A 196 -20.54 -9.47 29.95
N GLY A 197 -21.59 -10.23 29.61
CA GLY A 197 -22.96 -9.73 29.43
C GLY A 197 -23.36 -9.52 27.97
N PRO A 198 -24.51 -8.87 27.71
CA PRO A 198 -24.96 -8.56 26.35
C PRO A 198 -24.04 -7.54 25.69
N LEU A 199 -23.55 -7.86 24.49
CA LEU A 199 -22.71 -6.99 23.67
C LEU A 199 -23.27 -6.90 22.26
N ARG A 200 -23.16 -5.73 21.61
CA ARG A 200 -23.52 -5.57 20.20
C ARG A 200 -22.26 -5.66 19.35
N ILE A 201 -22.28 -6.55 18.35
CA ILE A 201 -21.07 -6.99 17.63
C ILE A 201 -20.27 -5.82 17.05
N ARG A 202 -20.92 -4.90 16.33
CA ARG A 202 -20.24 -3.78 15.68
C ARG A 202 -19.78 -2.72 16.67
N ASP A 203 -20.58 -2.47 17.71
CA ASP A 203 -20.18 -1.53 18.77
C ASP A 203 -18.97 -2.05 19.53
N GLU A 204 -18.87 -3.35 19.77
CA GLU A 204 -17.69 -3.96 20.40
C GLU A 204 -16.46 -3.87 19.50
N PHE A 205 -16.61 -4.16 18.20
CA PHE A 205 -15.53 -3.98 17.22
C PHE A 205 -15.00 -2.53 17.20
N VAL A 206 -15.88 -1.53 17.22
CA VAL A 206 -15.46 -0.12 17.28
C VAL A 206 -14.84 0.20 18.63
N TRP A 207 -15.41 -0.31 19.73
CA TRP A 207 -14.87 -0.10 21.08
C TRP A 207 -13.44 -0.60 21.20
N GLN A 208 -13.18 -1.87 20.86
CA GLN A 208 -11.84 -2.46 20.94
C GLN A 208 -10.86 -1.78 20.01
N ALA A 209 -11.29 -1.37 18.82
CA ALA A 209 -10.44 -0.66 17.88
C ALA A 209 -9.93 0.64 18.51
N GLY A 210 -10.81 1.42 19.14
CA GLY A 210 -10.38 2.63 19.84
C GLY A 210 -9.53 2.39 21.09
N GLU A 211 -9.67 1.25 21.77
CA GLU A 211 -8.75 0.89 22.87
C GLU A 211 -7.36 0.55 22.31
N ALA A 212 -7.29 -0.22 21.22
CA ALA A 212 -6.04 -0.51 20.54
C ALA A 212 -5.34 0.76 20.05
N LEU A 213 -6.08 1.68 19.43
CA LEU A 213 -5.53 2.95 18.97
C LEU A 213 -5.04 3.82 20.12
N ARG A 214 -5.73 3.84 21.27
CA ARG A 214 -5.29 4.56 22.47
C ARG A 214 -3.99 3.96 23.00
N HIS A 215 -3.91 2.63 23.09
CA HIS A 215 -2.72 1.92 23.55
C HIS A 215 -1.53 2.17 22.61
N LEU A 216 -1.71 1.99 21.30
CA LEU A 216 -0.66 2.22 20.30
C LEU A 216 -0.15 3.66 20.30
N LYS A 217 -1.03 4.65 20.45
CA LYS A 217 -0.61 6.06 20.61
C LYS A 217 0.28 6.25 21.84
N SER A 218 0.01 5.55 22.94
CA SER A 218 0.82 5.64 24.16
C SER A 218 2.12 4.83 24.09
N ALA A 219 2.14 3.74 23.31
CA ALA A 219 3.28 2.84 23.19
C ALA A 219 4.32 3.35 22.18
N LEU A 220 3.90 4.07 21.15
CA LEU A 220 4.79 4.64 20.12
C LEU A 220 5.44 5.95 20.60
N SER A 221 6.67 6.20 20.17
CA SER A 221 7.29 7.52 20.33
C SER A 221 6.55 8.58 19.50
N ALA A 222 6.75 9.86 19.82
CA ALA A 222 6.15 10.94 19.06
C ALA A 222 6.62 10.94 17.59
N GLU A 223 7.90 10.60 17.36
CA GLU A 223 8.52 10.51 16.04
C GLU A 223 7.93 9.35 15.23
N ALA A 224 7.77 8.18 15.85
CA ALA A 224 7.14 7.02 15.19
C ALA A 224 5.66 7.31 14.90
N PHE A 225 4.93 7.87 15.87
CA PHE A 225 3.51 8.22 15.70
C PHE A 225 3.31 9.30 14.62
N ARG A 226 4.27 10.19 14.39
CA ARG A 226 4.26 11.17 13.29
C ARG A 226 4.28 10.49 11.92
N LEU A 227 4.92 9.31 11.80
CA LEU A 227 4.96 8.49 10.58
C LEU A 227 3.76 7.54 10.43
N VAL A 228 2.88 7.46 11.43
CA VAL A 228 1.61 6.74 11.30
C VAL A 228 0.59 7.62 10.56
N LEU A 229 0.17 7.18 9.38
CA LEU A 229 -0.72 7.92 8.48
C LEU A 229 -2.18 7.88 8.91
N GLY A 230 -2.62 6.80 9.55
CA GLY A 230 -4.03 6.61 9.91
C GLY A 230 -4.41 5.15 9.96
N VAL A 231 -5.71 4.89 9.79
CA VAL A 231 -6.30 3.57 10.02
C VAL A 231 -7.29 3.24 8.91
N ASN A 232 -7.18 2.06 8.33
CA ASN A 232 -8.21 1.41 7.55
C ASN A 232 -9.18 0.68 8.50
N PRO A 233 -10.43 1.17 8.68
CA PRO A 233 -11.32 0.64 9.71
C PRO A 233 -11.78 -0.79 9.50
N LEU A 234 -11.80 -1.28 8.25
CA LEU A 234 -12.22 -2.64 7.92
C LEU A 234 -11.75 -3.00 6.50
N ASN A 235 -10.99 -4.09 6.38
CA ASN A 235 -10.61 -4.69 5.10
C ASN A 235 -11.82 -5.23 4.32
N GLU A 236 -11.88 -4.96 3.02
CA GLU A 236 -12.76 -5.53 2.02
C GLU A 236 -14.21 -5.68 2.48
N PRO A 237 -14.92 -4.58 2.80
CA PRO A 237 -16.26 -4.67 3.35
C PRO A 237 -17.25 -5.18 2.28
N TYR A 238 -18.09 -6.13 2.68
CA TYR A 238 -19.21 -6.64 1.88
C TYR A 238 -20.43 -6.89 2.77
N ALA A 239 -21.63 -6.90 2.18
CA ALA A 239 -22.87 -6.98 2.95
C ALA A 239 -23.12 -8.35 3.61
N GLY A 240 -22.50 -9.40 3.08
CA GLY A 240 -22.84 -10.80 3.38
C GLY A 240 -24.20 -11.18 2.76
N ARG A 241 -25.28 -10.52 3.19
CA ARG A 241 -26.61 -10.59 2.58
C ARG A 241 -27.26 -9.22 2.61
N TYR A 242 -27.76 -8.77 1.47
CA TYR A 242 -28.58 -7.57 1.39
C TYR A 242 -29.94 -7.79 2.04
N ASP A 243 -30.46 -6.75 2.68
CA ASP A 243 -31.88 -6.70 3.04
C ASP A 243 -32.76 -6.63 1.78
N GLN A 244 -34.05 -6.93 1.96
CA GLN A 244 -35.00 -6.92 0.84
C GLN A 244 -35.06 -5.54 0.17
N GLY A 245 -34.72 -5.50 -1.13
CA GLY A 245 -34.72 -4.26 -1.92
C GLY A 245 -33.46 -3.39 -1.76
N GLN A 246 -32.47 -3.85 -0.98
CA GLN A 246 -31.17 -3.20 -0.86
C GLN A 246 -30.20 -3.72 -1.94
N ASP A 247 -29.37 -2.82 -2.46
CA ASP A 247 -28.23 -3.12 -3.31
C ASP A 247 -26.93 -2.58 -2.68
N GLY A 248 -25.79 -2.76 -3.35
CA GLY A 248 -24.50 -2.28 -2.86
C GLY A 248 -24.46 -0.78 -2.62
N VAL A 249 -25.13 0.03 -3.45
CA VAL A 249 -25.16 1.50 -3.31
C VAL A 249 -25.96 1.92 -2.07
N ALA A 250 -27.15 1.36 -1.88
CA ALA A 250 -27.96 1.63 -0.71
C ALA A 250 -27.28 1.12 0.57
N TRP A 251 -26.67 -0.07 0.53
CA TRP A 251 -25.93 -0.65 1.65
C TRP A 251 -24.71 0.21 2.05
N GLU A 252 -23.93 0.68 1.08
CA GLU A 252 -22.81 1.59 1.32
C GLU A 252 -23.26 2.87 2.03
N ARG A 253 -24.35 3.46 1.56
CA ARG A 253 -24.93 4.70 2.13
C ARG A 253 -25.50 4.48 3.53
N ASP A 254 -26.23 3.39 3.74
CA ASP A 254 -27.09 3.20 4.92
C ASP A 254 -26.38 2.46 6.07
N LEU A 255 -25.37 1.64 5.78
CA LEU A 255 -24.69 0.82 6.79
C LEU A 255 -23.18 1.08 6.83
N LEU A 256 -22.50 1.04 5.69
CA LEU A 256 -21.04 1.15 5.65
C LEU A 256 -20.55 2.56 6.02
N MET A 257 -21.10 3.62 5.42
CA MET A 257 -20.67 4.99 5.73
C MET A 257 -21.01 5.40 7.19
N PRO A 258 -22.19 5.08 7.75
CA PRO A 258 -22.45 5.29 9.18
C PRO A 258 -21.45 4.57 10.09
N PHE A 259 -21.04 3.34 9.76
CA PHE A 259 -19.95 2.65 10.46
C PHE A 259 -18.64 3.44 10.39
N TYR A 260 -18.23 3.93 9.22
CA TYR A 260 -17.02 4.74 9.11
C TYR A 260 -17.08 6.06 9.89
N ARG A 261 -18.24 6.69 9.99
CA ARG A 261 -18.42 7.88 10.84
C ARG A 261 -18.29 7.53 12.32
N GLN A 262 -18.87 6.41 12.76
CA GLN A 262 -18.75 5.90 14.12
C GLN A 262 -17.29 5.58 14.46
N PHE A 263 -16.58 4.88 13.57
CA PHE A 263 -15.16 4.58 13.73
C PHE A 263 -14.32 5.85 13.76
N ARG A 264 -14.62 6.83 12.89
CA ARG A 264 -13.90 8.11 12.89
C ARG A 264 -14.12 8.88 14.18
N GLN A 265 -15.32 8.92 14.73
CA GLN A 265 -15.55 9.49 16.05
C GLN A 265 -14.68 8.78 17.11
N ARG A 266 -14.65 7.45 17.07
CA ARG A 266 -13.84 6.67 18.03
C ARG A 266 -12.33 6.94 17.91
N MET A 267 -11.83 7.16 16.69
CA MET A 267 -10.45 7.62 16.47
C MET A 267 -10.19 8.97 17.16
N ASP A 268 -11.12 9.94 17.10
CA ASP A 268 -10.95 11.21 17.82
C ASP A 268 -10.83 11.00 19.34
N GLU A 269 -11.72 10.18 19.89
CA GLU A 269 -11.75 9.83 21.32
C GLU A 269 -10.52 9.03 21.77
N ALA A 270 -9.83 8.37 20.84
CA ALA A 270 -8.55 7.69 21.07
C ALA A 270 -7.33 8.63 20.91
N GLY A 271 -7.54 9.90 20.52
CA GLY A 271 -6.49 10.87 20.32
C GLY A 271 -5.88 10.87 18.91
N TRP A 272 -6.57 10.35 17.90
CA TRP A 272 -6.12 10.27 16.50
C TRP A 272 -6.85 11.32 15.63
N ALA A 273 -7.13 12.51 16.18
CA ALA A 273 -7.94 13.53 15.52
C ALA A 273 -7.31 14.12 14.25
N ASP A 274 -5.99 14.08 14.16
CA ASP A 274 -5.14 14.54 13.05
C ASP A 274 -4.94 13.50 11.95
N LYS A 275 -5.35 12.25 12.17
CA LYS A 275 -5.13 11.14 11.25
C LYS A 275 -6.42 10.79 10.47
N PRO A 276 -6.38 10.61 9.15
CA PRO A 276 -7.53 10.17 8.38
C PRO A 276 -7.91 8.71 8.63
N ALA A 277 -9.19 8.40 8.38
CA ALA A 277 -9.64 7.02 8.18
C ALA A 277 -9.56 6.64 6.70
N PHE A 278 -8.88 5.55 6.36
CA PHE A 278 -8.79 4.99 5.01
C PHE A 278 -10.06 4.15 4.80
N VAL A 279 -11.02 4.61 4.01
CA VAL A 279 -12.33 3.96 3.92
C VAL A 279 -12.48 3.22 2.59
N GLU A 280 -12.74 1.92 2.70
CA GLU A 280 -12.94 1.04 1.55
C GLU A 280 -14.42 1.00 1.13
N PRO A 281 -14.75 1.10 -0.16
CA PRO A 281 -16.09 0.83 -0.66
C PRO A 281 -16.38 -0.68 -0.64
N LEU A 282 -17.59 -1.06 -1.06
CA LEU A 282 -17.92 -2.46 -1.34
C LEU A 282 -16.83 -3.10 -2.21
N VAL A 283 -16.21 -4.17 -1.72
CA VAL A 283 -15.08 -4.84 -2.41
C VAL A 283 -15.39 -5.24 -3.87
N PHE A 284 -16.66 -5.45 -4.21
CA PHE A 284 -17.10 -5.84 -5.55
C PHE A 284 -17.27 -4.67 -6.55
N TRP A 285 -17.03 -3.41 -6.17
CA TRP A 285 -17.36 -2.25 -7.02
C TRP A 285 -16.48 -2.04 -8.26
N ASN A 286 -15.18 -2.33 -8.16
CA ASN A 286 -14.17 -2.07 -9.20
C ASN A 286 -13.54 -3.36 -9.74
N GLN A 287 -14.36 -4.39 -9.88
CA GLN A 287 -13.94 -5.70 -10.35
C GLN A 287 -13.95 -5.75 -11.88
N ASN A 288 -12.93 -6.39 -12.47
CA ASN A 288 -12.84 -6.54 -13.91
C ASN A 288 -13.50 -7.81 -14.45
N VAL A 289 -14.12 -8.62 -13.57
CA VAL A 289 -14.96 -9.78 -13.90
C VAL A 289 -16.43 -9.39 -13.70
N GLU A 290 -17.16 -9.24 -14.80
CA GLU A 290 -18.45 -8.55 -14.84
C GLU A 290 -19.54 -9.23 -13.99
N PHE A 291 -19.56 -10.57 -13.93
CA PHE A 291 -20.55 -11.31 -13.14
C PHE A 291 -20.23 -11.33 -11.63
N PHE A 292 -19.03 -10.89 -11.23
CA PHE A 292 -18.64 -10.76 -9.83
C PHE A 292 -18.82 -9.32 -9.33
N ALA A 293 -18.76 -8.35 -10.24
CA ALA A 293 -18.91 -6.92 -9.95
C ALA A 293 -20.30 -6.57 -9.42
N GLU A 294 -20.37 -5.59 -8.53
CA GLU A 294 -21.63 -5.03 -8.01
C GLU A 294 -21.59 -3.50 -8.03
N PRO A 295 -22.74 -2.81 -8.16
CA PRO A 295 -22.79 -1.37 -8.00
C PRO A 295 -22.30 -0.94 -6.60
N GLY A 296 -21.32 -0.04 -6.57
CA GLY A 296 -20.72 0.48 -5.34
C GLY A 296 -19.72 1.58 -5.65
N GLY A 297 -18.77 1.82 -4.75
CA GLY A 297 -17.79 2.90 -4.88
C GLY A 297 -18.28 4.21 -4.29
N PHE A 298 -19.23 4.16 -3.35
CA PHE A 298 -19.83 5.30 -2.67
C PHE A 298 -20.63 6.29 -3.51
N PRO A 299 -21.29 5.93 -4.64
CA PRO A 299 -21.92 6.93 -5.52
C PRO A 299 -23.05 7.73 -4.85
N ALA A 300 -23.68 7.19 -3.80
CA ALA A 300 -24.73 7.84 -3.01
C ALA A 300 -24.24 8.42 -1.67
N VAL A 301 -22.92 8.45 -1.44
CA VAL A 301 -22.32 9.04 -0.23
C VAL A 301 -21.91 10.49 -0.52
N PRO A 302 -22.11 11.42 0.42
CA PRO A 302 -21.58 12.79 0.31
C PRO A 302 -20.05 12.84 0.16
N THR A 303 -19.52 14.02 -0.14
CA THR A 303 -18.07 14.24 -0.10
C THR A 303 -17.51 13.87 1.28
N LEU A 304 -16.35 13.22 1.28
CA LEU A 304 -15.69 12.76 2.50
C LEU A 304 -14.82 13.87 3.12
N GLY A 305 -14.18 14.69 2.30
CA GLY A 305 -13.22 15.72 2.74
C GLY A 305 -11.94 15.13 3.34
N ASP A 306 -11.22 15.95 4.09
CA ASP A 306 -9.84 15.69 4.54
C ASP A 306 -9.72 14.73 5.73
N ARG A 307 -10.85 14.31 6.30
CA ARG A 307 -10.92 13.42 7.48
C ARG A 307 -10.87 11.94 7.12
N PHE A 308 -10.95 11.64 5.82
CA PHE A 308 -10.97 10.30 5.26
C PHE A 308 -10.05 10.24 4.05
N VAL A 309 -9.67 9.04 3.64
CA VAL A 309 -9.00 8.72 2.37
C VAL A 309 -9.88 7.71 1.64
N PHE A 310 -10.09 7.90 0.34
CA PHE A 310 -10.73 6.86 -0.48
C PHE A 310 -9.74 5.71 -0.71
N ASN A 311 -9.94 4.61 0.00
CA ASN A 311 -9.12 3.42 -0.10
C ASN A 311 -9.78 2.41 -1.04
N SER A 312 -9.07 1.83 -1.99
CA SER A 312 -9.64 0.83 -2.88
C SER A 312 -8.66 -0.28 -3.20
N HIS A 313 -9.17 -1.44 -3.59
CA HIS A 313 -8.37 -2.57 -4.05
C HIS A 313 -8.56 -2.76 -5.55
N PHE A 314 -7.57 -3.34 -6.22
CA PHE A 314 -7.70 -3.78 -7.59
C PHE A 314 -6.99 -5.11 -7.82
N TYR A 315 -7.77 -6.11 -8.23
CA TYR A 315 -7.28 -7.40 -8.66
C TYR A 315 -7.68 -7.64 -10.11
N ASP A 316 -6.73 -8.10 -10.93
CA ASP A 316 -7.09 -8.62 -12.25
C ASP A 316 -7.65 -10.04 -12.09
N GLY A 317 -8.92 -10.14 -11.72
CA GLY A 317 -9.64 -11.41 -11.61
C GLY A 317 -9.65 -12.18 -12.93
N LYS A 318 -9.66 -11.48 -14.08
CA LYS A 318 -9.55 -12.12 -15.39
C LYS A 318 -8.18 -12.80 -15.58
N ALA A 319 -7.07 -12.15 -15.26
CA ALA A 319 -5.73 -12.74 -15.32
C ALA A 319 -5.56 -13.88 -14.31
N GLN A 320 -6.00 -13.66 -13.07
CA GLN A 320 -5.92 -14.64 -11.98
C GLN A 320 -6.71 -15.91 -12.27
N SER A 321 -7.87 -15.80 -12.96
CA SER A 321 -8.67 -16.98 -13.33
C SER A 321 -7.96 -17.95 -14.27
N GLY A 322 -6.96 -17.48 -15.03
CA GLY A 322 -6.30 -18.25 -16.09
C GLY A 322 -7.16 -18.53 -17.32
N LEU A 323 -8.48 -18.40 -17.23
CA LEU A 323 -9.46 -18.72 -18.26
C LEU A 323 -10.01 -17.48 -18.97
N LEU A 324 -10.30 -16.42 -18.21
CA LEU A 324 -10.97 -15.22 -18.73
C LEU A 324 -10.02 -14.24 -19.42
N LYS A 325 -8.72 -14.34 -19.17
CA LYS A 325 -7.67 -13.59 -19.88
C LYS A 325 -6.64 -14.55 -20.48
N PRO A 326 -6.74 -14.91 -21.77
CA PRO A 326 -5.64 -15.56 -22.45
C PRO A 326 -4.46 -14.58 -22.58
N GLY A 327 -3.24 -15.05 -22.30
CA GLY A 327 -2.01 -14.27 -22.46
C GLY A 327 -1.68 -13.30 -21.31
N LYS A 328 -0.76 -12.38 -21.60
CA LYS A 328 -0.13 -11.41 -20.68
C LYS A 328 -0.89 -10.08 -20.64
N ALA A 329 -0.59 -9.21 -19.68
CA ALA A 329 -1.08 -7.83 -19.67
C ALA A 329 -0.30 -6.95 -20.67
N GLY A 330 -0.98 -5.99 -21.30
CA GLY A 330 -0.39 -5.07 -22.25
C GLY A 330 -0.15 -3.66 -21.70
N ASP A 331 0.40 -2.79 -22.55
CA ASP A 331 0.53 -1.35 -22.29
C ASP A 331 -0.84 -0.72 -22.04
N GLY A 332 -1.00 -0.09 -20.88
CA GLY A 332 -2.22 0.61 -20.47
C GLY A 332 -3.40 -0.28 -20.09
N GLU A 333 -3.20 -1.59 -19.90
CA GLU A 333 -4.26 -2.58 -19.63
C GLU A 333 -5.23 -2.12 -18.53
N TYR A 334 -4.69 -1.64 -17.40
CA TYR A 334 -5.49 -1.29 -16.21
C TYR A 334 -5.69 0.20 -16.01
N THR A 335 -5.34 1.02 -17.01
CA THR A 335 -5.48 2.47 -16.91
C THR A 335 -6.91 2.89 -16.61
N ALA A 336 -7.91 2.25 -17.23
CA ALA A 336 -9.32 2.56 -16.98
C ALA A 336 -9.74 2.28 -15.54
N ASP A 337 -9.30 1.16 -14.97
CA ASP A 337 -9.66 0.73 -13.62
C ASP A 337 -9.07 1.65 -12.55
N PHE A 338 -7.79 2.03 -12.69
CA PHE A 338 -7.14 2.96 -11.76
C PHE A 338 -7.63 4.40 -11.97
N ASN A 339 -8.04 4.78 -13.19
CA ASN A 339 -8.67 6.07 -13.45
C ASN A 339 -10.02 6.18 -12.77
N ARG A 340 -10.80 5.09 -12.72
CA ARG A 340 -12.06 5.05 -11.95
C ARG A 340 -11.83 5.35 -10.47
N ILE A 341 -10.73 4.83 -9.89
CA ILE A 341 -10.33 5.10 -8.50
C ILE A 341 -9.97 6.58 -8.32
N ARG A 342 -9.14 7.15 -9.21
CA ARG A 342 -8.79 8.59 -9.18
C ARG A 342 -10.03 9.48 -9.28
N ASP A 343 -10.90 9.19 -10.24
CA ASP A 343 -12.10 9.98 -10.50
C ASP A 343 -13.08 9.90 -9.33
N ARG A 344 -13.17 8.73 -8.67
CA ARG A 344 -14.00 8.59 -7.47
C ARG A 344 -13.42 9.33 -6.27
N ALA A 345 -12.11 9.25 -6.01
CA ALA A 345 -11.46 10.02 -4.95
C ALA A 345 -11.67 11.53 -5.15
N ALA A 346 -11.50 12.02 -6.38
CA ALA A 346 -11.75 13.41 -6.74
C ALA A 346 -13.22 13.81 -6.53
N ALA A 347 -14.18 12.98 -6.97
CA ALA A 347 -15.62 13.23 -6.75
C ALA A 347 -16.02 13.23 -5.27
N LEU A 348 -15.32 12.46 -4.43
CA LEU A 348 -15.49 12.45 -2.99
C LEU A 348 -14.75 13.59 -2.27
N GLY A 349 -13.94 14.38 -2.99
CA GLY A 349 -13.17 15.49 -2.43
C GLY A 349 -12.09 15.05 -1.43
N THR A 350 -11.40 13.94 -1.72
CA THR A 350 -10.34 13.39 -0.86
C THR A 350 -9.21 12.77 -1.67
N ALA A 351 -8.10 12.40 -1.00
CA ALA A 351 -7.03 11.59 -1.58
C ALA A 351 -7.49 10.15 -1.87
N GLY A 352 -6.91 9.54 -2.90
CA GLY A 352 -7.11 8.15 -3.26
C GLY A 352 -5.85 7.30 -3.04
N ILE A 353 -6.04 6.03 -2.69
CA ILE A 353 -4.97 5.02 -2.63
C ILE A 353 -5.48 3.66 -3.10
N VAL A 354 -4.63 2.90 -3.78
CA VAL A 354 -4.86 1.47 -4.04
C VAL A 354 -4.09 0.64 -3.01
N SER A 355 -4.70 0.33 -1.87
CA SER A 355 -3.97 -0.30 -0.75
C SER A 355 -3.73 -1.80 -0.94
N GLU A 356 -4.33 -2.40 -1.96
CA GLU A 356 -4.17 -3.81 -2.26
C GLU A 356 -4.27 -4.05 -3.77
N PHE A 357 -3.18 -4.57 -4.34
CA PHE A 357 -3.10 -5.02 -5.73
C PHE A 357 -1.94 -6.00 -5.91
N GLY A 358 -2.02 -6.86 -6.90
CA GLY A 358 -0.94 -7.77 -7.24
C GLY A 358 -1.39 -8.94 -8.10
N HIS A 359 -0.47 -9.89 -8.30
CA HIS A 359 -0.71 -11.10 -9.07
C HIS A 359 0.04 -12.28 -8.43
N PRO A 360 -0.44 -13.54 -8.56
CA PRO A 360 0.28 -14.69 -8.04
C PRO A 360 1.72 -14.76 -8.57
N VAL A 361 2.68 -15.14 -7.73
CA VAL A 361 4.11 -15.29 -8.07
C VAL A 361 4.52 -16.76 -8.28
N ALA A 362 3.70 -17.73 -7.87
CA ALA A 362 3.73 -19.09 -8.43
C ALA A 362 2.31 -19.64 -8.68
N GLY A 363 2.25 -20.86 -9.22
CA GLY A 363 1.01 -21.51 -9.63
C GLY A 363 0.68 -21.27 -11.10
N PHE A 364 -0.55 -21.62 -11.48
CA PHE A 364 -0.95 -21.74 -12.88
C PHE A 364 -0.89 -20.44 -13.70
N THR A 365 -1.01 -19.28 -13.04
CA THR A 365 -1.06 -17.97 -13.72
C THR A 365 0.14 -17.08 -13.43
N SER A 366 1.14 -17.58 -12.69
CA SER A 366 2.26 -16.76 -12.24
C SER A 366 3.20 -16.31 -13.34
N ASP A 367 3.17 -17.00 -14.49
CA ASP A 367 3.90 -16.55 -15.67
C ASP A 367 3.49 -15.10 -16.02
N LYS A 368 2.22 -14.72 -15.82
CA LYS A 368 1.72 -13.37 -16.15
C LYS A 368 2.24 -12.28 -15.21
N ASN A 369 2.80 -12.64 -14.05
CA ASN A 369 3.14 -11.72 -12.96
C ASN A 369 3.94 -10.49 -13.41
N PRO A 370 5.05 -10.60 -14.19
CA PRO A 370 5.84 -9.43 -14.55
C PRO A 370 5.04 -8.43 -15.38
N SER A 371 4.25 -8.91 -16.34
CA SER A 371 3.41 -8.06 -17.19
C SER A 371 2.26 -7.41 -16.42
N VAL A 372 1.58 -8.16 -15.55
CA VAL A 372 0.45 -7.66 -14.76
C VAL A 372 0.92 -6.60 -13.77
N LEU A 373 1.99 -6.89 -13.01
CA LEU A 373 2.55 -5.91 -12.07
C LEU A 373 3.04 -4.65 -12.79
N LYS A 374 3.74 -4.78 -13.93
CA LYS A 374 4.16 -3.61 -14.71
C LYS A 374 2.97 -2.75 -15.15
N ALA A 375 1.87 -3.37 -15.60
CA ALA A 375 0.65 -2.67 -16.00
C ALA A 375 -0.04 -1.98 -14.81
N MET A 376 -0.07 -2.60 -13.64
CA MET A 376 -0.62 -1.99 -12.43
C MET A 376 0.22 -0.78 -11.97
N TYR A 377 1.56 -0.90 -11.95
CA TYR A 377 2.43 0.25 -11.64
C TYR A 377 2.33 1.37 -12.68
N GLN A 378 2.24 1.05 -13.97
CA GLN A 378 2.00 2.05 -15.00
C GLN A 378 0.67 2.80 -14.77
N ALA A 379 -0.39 2.07 -14.41
CA ALA A 379 -1.70 2.64 -14.11
C ALA A 379 -1.71 3.45 -12.80
N LEU A 380 -0.83 3.14 -11.84
CA LEU A 380 -0.58 3.97 -10.66
C LEU A 380 0.19 5.25 -11.00
N ASP A 381 1.13 5.18 -11.95
CA ASP A 381 1.98 6.30 -12.34
C ASP A 381 1.23 7.32 -13.22
N SER A 382 0.30 6.87 -14.07
CA SER A 382 -0.31 7.70 -15.11
C SER A 382 -1.72 7.24 -15.50
N ARG A 383 -2.57 8.20 -15.88
CA ARG A 383 -3.87 7.95 -16.55
C ARG A 383 -3.74 7.61 -18.04
N VAL A 384 -2.53 7.57 -18.58
CA VAL A 384 -2.22 7.42 -20.00
C VAL A 384 -1.25 6.27 -20.21
N ALA A 385 -1.58 5.40 -21.16
CA ALA A 385 -0.73 4.29 -21.59
C ALA A 385 0.63 4.79 -22.11
N GLY A 386 1.68 3.99 -21.92
CA GLY A 386 3.06 4.32 -22.24
C GLY A 386 3.27 4.71 -23.71
N ALA A 387 2.70 3.96 -24.64
CA ALA A 387 2.88 4.20 -26.08
C ALA A 387 2.32 5.55 -26.54
N ARG A 388 1.42 6.15 -25.75
CA ARG A 388 0.81 7.45 -26.02
C ARG A 388 1.16 8.51 -24.98
N TRP A 389 2.02 8.20 -24.00
CA TRP A 389 2.26 9.08 -22.86
C TRP A 389 2.81 10.44 -23.28
N TRP A 390 3.83 10.50 -24.13
CA TRP A 390 4.43 11.77 -24.56
C TRP A 390 3.47 12.72 -25.28
N ALA A 391 2.59 12.17 -26.11
CA ALA A 391 1.56 12.94 -26.81
C ALA A 391 0.34 13.26 -25.92
N GLY A 392 0.11 12.44 -24.89
CA GLY A 392 -1.03 12.53 -23.98
C GLY A 392 -0.68 13.02 -22.58
N ALA A 393 0.53 13.53 -22.33
CA ALA A 393 1.03 13.75 -20.96
C ALA A 393 0.20 14.75 -20.17
N ALA A 394 -0.44 15.74 -20.82
CA ALA A 394 -1.40 16.64 -20.17
C ALA A 394 -2.59 15.90 -19.52
N GLY A 395 -2.93 14.70 -20.02
CA GLY A 395 -3.94 13.83 -19.46
C GLY A 395 -3.43 12.87 -18.39
N SER A 396 -2.13 12.85 -18.07
CA SER A 396 -1.52 11.92 -17.10
C SER A 396 -2.07 12.08 -15.70
N GLY A 397 -2.27 13.32 -15.24
CA GLY A 397 -2.77 13.63 -13.90
C GLY A 397 -1.82 13.21 -12.76
N PRO A 398 -2.29 13.30 -11.50
CA PRO A 398 -1.48 12.96 -10.34
C PRO A 398 -1.22 11.45 -10.23
N VAL A 399 -0.08 11.13 -9.64
CA VAL A 399 0.29 9.75 -9.30
C VAL A 399 -0.64 9.24 -8.21
N LEU A 400 -1.17 8.02 -8.38
CA LEU A 400 -2.00 7.38 -7.37
C LEU A 400 -1.09 6.59 -6.44
N SER A 401 -1.28 6.77 -5.13
CA SER A 401 -0.56 5.98 -4.11
C SER A 401 -0.98 4.52 -4.15
N GLY A 402 -0.13 3.59 -3.71
CA GLY A 402 -0.54 2.20 -3.59
C GLY A 402 0.35 1.30 -2.74
N SER A 403 -0.22 0.17 -2.31
CA SER A 403 0.47 -0.88 -1.55
C SER A 403 0.23 -2.25 -2.21
N GLN A 404 1.32 -2.91 -2.59
CA GLN A 404 1.27 -4.19 -3.30
C GLN A 404 1.07 -5.35 -2.32
N TRP A 405 0.47 -6.42 -2.80
CA TRP A 405 0.53 -7.76 -2.24
C TRP A 405 1.92 -8.40 -2.28
N HIS A 406 2.17 -9.32 -1.35
CA HIS A 406 2.38 -8.96 0.06
C HIS A 406 3.90 -8.93 0.27
N TRP A 407 4.38 -8.35 1.36
CA TRP A 407 5.76 -8.54 1.80
C TRP A 407 5.77 -9.49 2.99
N ASP A 408 5.78 -10.79 2.70
CA ASP A 408 5.80 -11.86 3.71
C ASP A 408 7.11 -12.65 3.65
N VAL A 409 7.95 -12.46 4.68
CA VAL A 409 9.25 -13.13 4.82
C VAL A 409 9.12 -14.57 5.34
N ASN A 410 7.96 -14.97 5.87
CA ASN A 410 7.68 -16.32 6.32
C ASN A 410 7.11 -17.22 5.22
N TYR A 411 6.90 -16.68 4.02
CA TYR A 411 6.42 -17.43 2.87
C TYR A 411 7.21 -18.75 2.70
N GLY A 412 6.50 -19.88 2.67
CA GLY A 412 7.08 -21.22 2.57
C GLY A 412 7.81 -21.73 3.81
N ARG A 413 7.61 -21.08 4.97
CA ARG A 413 8.30 -21.39 6.24
C ARG A 413 7.37 -21.41 7.45
N HIS A 414 6.07 -21.58 7.21
CA HIS A 414 5.05 -21.57 8.25
C HIS A 414 4.99 -22.89 9.04
N ARG A 415 4.27 -22.86 10.15
CA ARG A 415 3.84 -24.00 10.97
C ARG A 415 2.42 -23.75 11.47
N GLU A 416 1.57 -23.27 10.57
CA GLU A 416 0.19 -22.89 10.89
C GLU A 416 -0.71 -24.13 10.96
N LEU A 417 -1.58 -24.18 11.96
CA LEU A 417 -2.66 -25.17 11.99
C LEU A 417 -3.87 -24.63 11.24
N MET A 418 -4.18 -25.23 10.09
CA MET A 418 -5.35 -24.82 9.34
C MET A 418 -6.62 -25.16 10.12
N ASN A 419 -7.41 -24.15 10.49
CA ASN A 419 -8.63 -24.30 11.30
C ASN A 419 -8.40 -25.12 12.59
N ASP A 420 -7.27 -24.87 13.27
CA ASP A 420 -6.83 -25.56 14.49
C ASP A 420 -6.72 -27.09 14.34
N ASN A 421 -6.51 -27.57 13.12
CA ASN A 421 -6.38 -28.98 12.83
C ASN A 421 -4.90 -29.43 12.98
N PRO A 422 -4.53 -30.18 14.04
CA PRO A 422 -3.18 -30.72 14.21
C PRO A 422 -2.75 -31.67 13.09
N ASP A 423 -3.69 -32.21 12.33
CA ASP A 423 -3.43 -33.10 11.19
C ASP A 423 -3.22 -32.32 9.87
N LYS A 424 -3.43 -30.98 9.87
CA LYS A 424 -3.24 -30.09 8.72
C LYS A 424 -2.29 -28.93 9.06
N VAL A 425 -1.02 -29.27 9.26
CA VAL A 425 0.04 -28.28 9.44
C VAL A 425 0.43 -27.71 8.07
N ARG A 426 0.18 -26.42 7.86
CA ARG A 426 0.61 -25.69 6.67
C ARG A 426 2.05 -25.22 6.85
N THR A 427 2.92 -25.65 5.95
CA THR A 427 4.34 -25.27 5.94
C THR A 427 4.77 -24.56 4.67
N GLU A 428 3.94 -24.60 3.64
CA GLU A 428 4.17 -24.03 2.33
C GLU A 428 3.22 -22.86 2.06
N GLY A 429 3.50 -22.08 1.01
CA GLY A 429 2.64 -20.97 0.61
C GLY A 429 2.67 -19.81 1.62
N ASP A 430 1.59 -19.04 1.63
CA ASP A 430 1.23 -18.10 2.69
C ASP A 430 0.58 -18.77 3.93
N ALA A 431 0.45 -20.09 3.89
CA ALA A 431 -0.22 -20.93 4.89
C ALA A 431 -1.69 -20.60 5.21
N MET A 432 -2.31 -19.69 4.47
CA MET A 432 -3.71 -19.30 4.65
C MET A 432 -4.61 -20.13 3.73
N ASN A 433 -4.56 -19.90 2.42
CA ASN A 433 -5.36 -20.61 1.42
C ASN A 433 -4.53 -21.06 0.22
N ASP A 434 -3.24 -21.34 0.45
CA ASP A 434 -2.26 -21.70 -0.59
C ASP A 434 -2.07 -20.62 -1.64
N GLU A 435 -2.20 -19.38 -1.21
CA GLU A 435 -1.99 -18.24 -2.08
C GLU A 435 -0.50 -17.90 -2.10
N HIS A 436 0.00 -17.61 -3.29
CA HIS A 436 1.41 -17.25 -3.46
C HIS A 436 1.49 -15.84 -4.02
N PHE A 437 1.43 -14.86 -3.12
CA PHE A 437 1.48 -13.44 -3.46
C PHE A 437 2.70 -12.69 -2.90
N SER A 438 3.52 -13.31 -2.05
CA SER A 438 4.64 -12.61 -1.42
C SER A 438 5.67 -12.18 -2.46
N ALA A 439 6.06 -10.91 -2.43
CA ALA A 439 7.09 -10.28 -3.27
C ALA A 439 8.52 -10.55 -2.76
N VAL A 440 8.65 -11.14 -1.58
CA VAL A 440 9.91 -11.47 -0.92
C VAL A 440 9.86 -12.87 -0.34
N ARG A 441 11.02 -13.50 -0.20
CA ARG A 441 11.23 -14.66 0.68
C ARG A 441 12.59 -14.56 1.35
N VAL A 442 12.81 -15.38 2.36
CA VAL A 442 14.13 -15.60 2.94
C VAL A 442 14.75 -16.85 2.31
N ASP A 443 15.99 -16.76 1.82
CA ASP A 443 16.74 -17.90 1.30
C ASP A 443 17.39 -18.76 2.39
N ASP A 444 18.02 -19.87 1.98
CA ASP A 444 18.67 -20.82 2.90
C ASP A 444 19.83 -20.20 3.69
N GLY A 445 20.39 -19.09 3.20
CA GLY A 445 21.43 -18.31 3.88
C GLY A 445 20.89 -17.25 4.83
N GLY A 446 19.57 -17.11 4.95
CA GLY A 446 18.92 -16.06 5.75
C GLY A 446 18.83 -14.71 5.04
N GLY A 447 19.17 -14.64 3.75
CA GLY A 447 19.08 -13.43 2.92
C GLY A 447 17.67 -13.19 2.39
N HIS A 448 17.27 -11.92 2.32
CA HIS A 448 16.01 -11.51 1.68
C HIS A 448 16.20 -11.47 0.15
N VAL A 449 15.32 -12.15 -0.58
CA VAL A 449 15.35 -12.19 -2.04
C VAL A 449 13.97 -11.91 -2.63
N LEU A 450 13.92 -11.16 -3.72
CA LEU A 450 12.66 -10.89 -4.43
C LEU A 450 12.17 -12.16 -5.14
N THR A 451 10.86 -12.35 -5.12
CA THR A 451 10.13 -13.38 -5.89
C THR A 451 9.43 -12.79 -7.13
N VAL A 452 9.47 -11.47 -7.26
CA VAL A 452 8.95 -10.68 -8.40
C VAL A 452 10.10 -10.09 -9.21
N GLU A 453 9.81 -9.63 -10.44
CA GLU A 453 10.80 -8.93 -11.27
C GLU A 453 11.27 -7.64 -10.59
N GLY A 454 12.55 -7.60 -10.21
CA GLY A 454 13.11 -6.53 -9.39
C GLY A 454 12.95 -5.14 -9.98
N ARG A 455 13.06 -4.99 -11.31
CA ARG A 455 12.87 -3.69 -11.98
C ARG A 455 11.45 -3.15 -11.85
N VAL A 456 10.46 -4.02 -11.62
CA VAL A 456 9.08 -3.59 -11.42
C VAL A 456 8.89 -2.98 -10.05
N VAL A 457 9.63 -3.42 -9.01
CA VAL A 457 9.44 -2.96 -7.62
C VAL A 457 10.53 -2.02 -7.10
N ASP A 458 11.74 -2.09 -7.63
CA ASP A 458 12.82 -1.11 -7.44
C ASP A 458 12.68 0.00 -8.49
N ARG A 459 11.77 0.96 -8.24
CA ARG A 459 11.32 1.94 -9.24
C ARG A 459 11.78 3.36 -8.94
N LEU A 460 12.00 4.17 -9.97
CA LEU A 460 11.97 5.63 -9.80
C LEU A 460 10.51 6.07 -9.58
N PHE A 461 10.24 6.84 -8.53
CA PHE A 461 8.93 7.46 -8.31
C PHE A 461 9.06 8.76 -7.49
N PRO A 462 8.17 9.75 -7.69
CA PRO A 462 8.11 10.93 -6.83
C PRO A 462 7.68 10.50 -5.43
N ARG A 463 8.43 10.85 -4.39
CA ARG A 463 8.09 10.59 -2.98
C ARG A 463 7.31 11.75 -2.38
N ALA A 464 7.77 12.97 -2.67
CA ALA A 464 7.14 14.22 -2.27
C ALA A 464 7.37 15.27 -3.37
N VAL A 465 6.36 16.00 -3.80
CA VAL A 465 6.45 17.00 -4.88
C VAL A 465 6.14 18.37 -4.31
N ALA A 466 7.05 19.33 -4.47
CA ALA A 466 6.92 20.73 -4.06
C ALA A 466 5.89 21.47 -4.93
N GLY A 467 4.61 21.11 -4.76
CA GLY A 467 3.51 21.57 -5.60
C GLY A 467 2.51 20.45 -5.90
N ARG A 468 2.09 20.33 -7.16
CA ARG A 468 1.22 19.24 -7.64
C ARG A 468 1.80 18.55 -8.86
N THR A 469 1.73 17.23 -8.90
CA THR A 469 2.12 16.46 -10.07
C THR A 469 1.15 16.75 -11.23
N ALA A 470 1.69 17.17 -12.37
CA ALA A 470 0.92 17.35 -13.60
C ALA A 470 1.00 16.09 -14.49
N ALA A 471 2.18 15.47 -14.56
CA ALA A 471 2.40 14.22 -15.27
C ALA A 471 3.57 13.45 -14.69
N PHE A 472 3.47 12.12 -14.68
CA PHE A 472 4.57 11.23 -14.32
C PHE A 472 4.57 9.96 -15.18
N THR A 473 5.74 9.42 -15.45
CA THR A 473 5.92 8.09 -16.04
C THR A 473 7.28 7.52 -15.65
N TYR A 474 7.35 6.20 -15.58
CA TYR A 474 8.61 5.47 -15.45
C TYR A 474 8.64 4.27 -16.39
N GLU A 475 9.65 4.22 -17.26
CA GLU A 475 9.94 3.07 -18.11
C GLU A 475 11.01 2.19 -17.43
N ASP A 476 10.53 1.24 -16.63
CA ASP A 476 11.36 0.31 -15.85
C ASP A 476 12.14 -0.70 -16.69
N ARG A 477 11.77 -0.95 -17.95
CA ARG A 477 12.37 -2.00 -18.79
C ARG A 477 12.47 -3.35 -18.08
N ALA A 478 11.44 -3.70 -17.30
CA ALA A 478 11.25 -5.00 -16.67
C ALA A 478 11.26 -6.12 -17.71
N ARG A 479 11.51 -7.34 -17.25
CA ARG A 479 11.56 -8.52 -18.10
C ARG A 479 10.42 -9.47 -17.82
N ASP A 480 9.90 -10.09 -18.87
CA ASP A 480 9.04 -11.27 -18.79
C ASP A 480 9.77 -12.39 -19.56
N GLY A 481 10.40 -13.29 -18.81
CA GLY A 481 11.39 -14.21 -19.35
C GLY A 481 12.54 -13.49 -20.04
N GLY A 482 12.80 -13.82 -21.31
CA GLY A 482 13.85 -13.18 -22.12
C GLY A 482 13.47 -11.80 -22.68
N ALA A 483 12.18 -11.46 -22.70
CA ALA A 483 11.67 -10.26 -23.35
C ALA A 483 11.77 -9.04 -22.43
N VAL A 484 12.27 -7.92 -22.96
CA VAL A 484 12.21 -6.63 -22.27
C VAL A 484 10.87 -5.98 -22.58
N LEU A 485 10.09 -5.68 -21.54
CA LEU A 485 8.83 -4.95 -21.65
C LEU A 485 9.16 -3.46 -21.78
N SER A 486 9.00 -2.89 -22.97
CA SER A 486 9.19 -1.45 -23.23
C SER A 486 7.91 -0.86 -23.81
N TRP A 487 7.19 -0.08 -23.01
CA TRP A 487 5.86 0.41 -23.34
C TRP A 487 5.85 1.90 -23.63
N ASN A 488 6.63 2.69 -22.88
CA ASN A 488 6.85 4.10 -23.14
C ASN A 488 8.08 4.30 -24.02
N ARG A 489 7.87 4.85 -25.22
CA ARG A 489 8.93 5.19 -26.17
C ARG A 489 9.03 6.70 -26.31
N ILE A 490 10.23 7.23 -26.13
CA ILE A 490 10.53 8.63 -26.42
C ILE A 490 10.33 8.87 -27.93
N PRO A 491 9.56 9.91 -28.34
CA PRO A 491 9.23 10.16 -29.74
C PRO A 491 10.46 10.41 -30.63
N ASP A 492 10.36 10.06 -31.91
CA ASP A 492 11.41 10.37 -32.90
C ASP A 492 11.64 11.87 -33.09
N THR A 493 10.68 12.71 -32.71
CA THR A 493 10.78 14.17 -32.70
C THR A 493 11.65 14.72 -31.56
N MET A 494 12.14 13.87 -30.65
CA MET A 494 13.05 14.23 -29.57
C MET A 494 14.37 13.44 -29.65
N PRO A 495 15.14 13.61 -30.74
CA PRO A 495 16.35 12.82 -30.97
C PRO A 495 17.43 13.01 -29.89
N ALA A 496 17.57 14.20 -29.28
CA ALA A 496 18.55 14.41 -28.23
C ALA A 496 18.16 13.69 -26.93
N VAL A 497 16.88 13.72 -26.55
CA VAL A 497 16.37 12.95 -25.41
C VAL A 497 16.52 11.44 -25.65
N ARG A 498 16.24 10.96 -26.86
CA ARG A 498 16.45 9.55 -27.24
C ARG A 498 17.91 9.14 -27.15
N ALA A 499 18.82 9.97 -27.65
CA ALA A 499 20.26 9.69 -27.60
C ALA A 499 20.78 9.62 -26.15
N LEU A 500 20.25 10.47 -25.27
CA LEU A 500 20.59 10.50 -23.85
C LEU A 500 20.16 9.21 -23.13
N VAL A 501 18.91 8.79 -23.31
CA VAL A 501 18.33 7.63 -22.64
C VAL A 501 18.83 6.31 -23.25
N GLY A 502 18.92 6.24 -24.58
CA GLY A 502 19.33 5.05 -25.31
C GLY A 502 18.48 3.84 -24.96
N ALA A 503 19.14 2.77 -24.50
CA ALA A 503 18.49 1.55 -24.02
C ALA A 503 18.35 1.49 -22.48
N GLY A 504 18.60 2.61 -21.79
CA GLY A 504 18.45 2.75 -20.35
C GLY A 504 17.01 2.92 -19.90
N GLN A 505 16.79 2.87 -18.60
CA GLN A 505 15.54 3.23 -17.95
C GLN A 505 15.43 4.75 -17.86
N PHE A 506 14.20 5.26 -17.81
CA PHE A 506 13.97 6.68 -17.59
C PHE A 506 12.64 6.92 -16.89
N GLY A 507 12.54 8.03 -16.16
CA GLY A 507 11.27 8.61 -15.77
C GLY A 507 11.22 10.10 -16.06
N VAL A 508 10.00 10.60 -16.20
CA VAL A 508 9.74 12.01 -16.45
C VAL A 508 8.72 12.47 -15.43
N LEU A 509 9.04 13.53 -14.70
CA LEU A 509 8.12 14.23 -13.83
C LEU A 509 7.89 15.63 -14.39
N VAL A 510 6.63 16.04 -14.49
CA VAL A 510 6.21 17.43 -14.69
C VAL A 510 5.34 17.81 -13.50
N TRP A 511 5.64 18.93 -12.86
CA TRP A 511 4.87 19.40 -11.71
C TRP A 511 4.64 20.91 -11.78
N ARG A 512 3.60 21.38 -11.11
CA ARG A 512 3.36 22.82 -10.89
C ARG A 512 3.86 23.20 -9.51
N GLY A 513 4.96 23.94 -9.45
CA GLY A 513 5.58 24.47 -8.25
C GLY A 513 4.65 25.40 -7.46
N ASN A 514 4.72 25.33 -6.13
CA ASN A 514 3.97 26.21 -5.21
C ASN A 514 4.88 27.09 -4.33
N GLY A 515 6.18 27.15 -4.61
CA GLY A 515 7.15 28.02 -3.92
C GLY A 515 7.58 27.58 -2.51
N VAL A 516 7.24 26.36 -2.09
CA VAL A 516 7.66 25.82 -0.78
C VAL A 516 9.16 25.58 -0.72
N ALA A 517 9.69 25.50 0.50
CA ALA A 517 11.13 25.36 0.76
C ALA A 517 11.67 23.95 0.54
N ALA A 518 10.89 22.96 0.94
CA ALA A 518 11.27 21.57 0.84
C ALA A 518 11.30 21.17 -0.64
N PRO A 519 12.36 20.49 -1.11
CA PRO A 519 12.50 20.12 -2.52
C PRO A 519 11.46 19.07 -2.93
N THR A 520 11.23 18.98 -4.24
CA THR A 520 10.66 17.77 -4.83
C THR A 520 11.67 16.63 -4.70
N GLU A 521 11.20 15.46 -4.26
CA GLU A 521 12.00 14.26 -4.01
C GLU A 521 11.55 13.11 -4.92
N LEU A 522 12.50 12.44 -5.57
CA LEU A 522 12.26 11.18 -6.27
C LEU A 522 13.15 10.08 -5.68
N HIS A 523 12.58 8.90 -5.42
CA HIS A 523 13.37 7.72 -5.07
C HIS A 523 14.27 7.33 -6.25
N LEU A 524 15.56 7.09 -6.02
CA LEU A 524 16.47 6.52 -7.03
C LEU A 524 16.62 5.01 -6.79
N PRO A 525 16.14 4.16 -7.71
CA PRO A 525 16.30 2.72 -7.57
C PRO A 525 17.79 2.33 -7.73
N SER A 526 18.14 1.13 -7.32
CA SER A 526 19.54 0.66 -7.32
C SER A 526 20.22 0.72 -8.70
N SER A 527 19.43 0.66 -9.77
CA SER A 527 19.90 0.81 -11.15
C SER A 527 20.24 2.26 -11.56
N PHE A 528 20.02 3.25 -10.69
CA PHE A 528 20.31 4.68 -10.88
C PHE A 528 21.39 5.15 -9.89
N PRO A 529 22.61 4.57 -9.92
CA PRO A 529 23.66 4.98 -8.99
C PRO A 529 23.97 6.47 -9.20
N PRO A 530 24.05 7.29 -8.13
CA PRO A 530 24.15 8.74 -8.24
C PRO A 530 25.23 9.21 -9.23
N ALA A 531 26.41 8.60 -9.21
CA ALA A 531 27.54 8.98 -10.06
C ALA A 531 27.30 8.86 -11.57
N SER A 532 26.37 8.02 -12.03
CA SER A 532 26.04 7.85 -13.46
C SER A 532 24.59 8.20 -13.80
N THR A 533 23.80 8.63 -12.82
CA THR A 533 22.45 9.13 -13.06
C THR A 533 22.52 10.47 -13.76
N THR A 534 21.78 10.60 -14.86
CA THR A 534 21.63 11.85 -15.61
C THR A 534 20.27 12.44 -15.35
N VAL A 535 20.25 13.73 -15.00
CA VAL A 535 19.05 14.53 -14.75
C VAL A 535 19.04 15.69 -15.74
N VAL A 536 17.95 15.84 -16.48
CA VAL A 536 17.72 16.98 -17.38
C VAL A 536 16.43 17.67 -16.94
N SER A 537 16.58 18.86 -16.37
CA SER A 537 15.49 19.66 -15.80
C SER A 537 15.57 21.11 -16.28
N ASP A 538 14.46 21.84 -16.17
CA ASP A 538 14.47 23.30 -16.26
C ASP A 538 15.29 23.96 -15.15
N LEU A 539 15.59 23.25 -14.06
CA LEU A 539 16.41 23.74 -12.95
C LEU A 539 17.92 23.62 -13.28
N ALA A 540 18.35 22.45 -13.71
CA ALA A 540 19.71 22.17 -14.19
C ALA A 540 19.75 20.89 -15.04
N ALA A 541 20.83 20.69 -15.78
CA ALA A 541 21.11 19.43 -16.47
C ALA A 541 22.49 18.92 -16.08
N VAL A 542 22.56 17.73 -15.48
CA VAL A 542 23.77 17.17 -14.87
C VAL A 542 23.80 15.65 -15.00
N THR A 543 25.00 15.10 -15.22
CA THR A 543 25.28 13.67 -15.02
C THR A 543 26.14 13.57 -13.77
N GLY A 544 25.77 12.69 -12.84
CA GLY A 544 26.41 12.65 -11.52
C GLY A 544 25.99 13.83 -10.66
N PRO A 545 24.68 14.00 -10.33
CA PRO A 545 24.25 15.06 -9.43
C PRO A 545 25.07 15.07 -8.13
N PRO A 546 25.50 16.25 -7.65
CA PRO A 546 26.29 16.38 -6.44
C PRO A 546 25.48 16.02 -5.18
N ALA A 547 26.17 15.79 -4.06
CA ALA A 547 25.50 15.67 -2.77
C ALA A 547 24.81 16.98 -2.38
N HIS A 548 23.67 16.89 -1.71
CA HIS A 548 22.89 18.05 -1.29
C HIS A 548 23.59 18.80 -0.15
N THR A 549 23.91 20.08 -0.37
CA THR A 549 24.39 20.99 0.70
C THR A 549 23.44 22.18 0.90
N GLY A 550 22.28 22.17 0.24
CA GLY A 550 21.26 23.22 0.33
C GLY A 550 21.35 24.32 -0.72
N ALA A 551 22.38 24.33 -1.57
CA ALA A 551 22.60 25.37 -2.58
C ALA A 551 22.31 24.88 -4.02
N GLU A 552 22.36 23.57 -4.23
CA GLU A 552 22.24 22.95 -5.54
C GLU A 552 20.76 22.82 -5.96
N PRO A 553 20.37 23.26 -7.16
CA PRO A 553 19.01 23.08 -7.67
C PRO A 553 18.69 21.61 -7.98
N VAL A 554 19.71 20.79 -8.28
CA VAL A 554 19.60 19.36 -8.54
C VAL A 554 20.71 18.67 -7.77
N ALA A 555 20.34 17.81 -6.80
CA ALA A 555 21.29 17.13 -5.93
C ALA A 555 20.79 15.75 -5.51
N VAL A 556 21.66 14.95 -4.90
CA VAL A 556 21.30 13.67 -4.27
C VAL A 556 21.50 13.72 -2.77
N ALA A 557 20.68 12.96 -2.07
CA ALA A 557 20.82 12.72 -0.64
C ALA A 557 20.50 11.25 -0.33
N PRO A 558 21.03 10.69 0.77
CA PRO A 558 20.50 9.44 1.29
C PRO A 558 19.02 9.62 1.65
N GLU A 559 18.26 8.54 1.54
CA GLU A 559 16.93 8.50 2.13
C GLU A 559 17.02 8.14 3.62
N PRO A 560 16.04 8.53 4.46
CA PRO A 560 16.00 8.09 5.84
C PRO A 560 15.98 6.56 5.95
N GLY A 561 16.65 6.05 6.99
CA GLY A 561 16.77 4.63 7.31
C GLY A 561 18.14 4.04 6.94
N VAL A 562 18.12 2.83 6.40
CA VAL A 562 19.30 2.07 5.98
C VAL A 562 20.16 2.80 4.93
N PRO A 563 21.49 2.74 5.03
CA PRO A 563 22.38 3.35 4.04
C PRO A 563 22.28 2.71 2.66
N GLY A 564 22.72 3.45 1.64
CA GLY A 564 22.80 2.99 0.25
C GLY A 564 21.53 3.21 -0.57
N VAL A 565 20.45 3.68 0.05
CA VAL A 565 19.22 4.09 -0.63
C VAL A 565 19.27 5.59 -0.85
N ASN A 566 19.11 6.04 -2.09
CA ASN A 566 19.30 7.43 -2.47
C ASN A 566 18.02 8.03 -3.04
N ARG A 567 17.91 9.34 -2.94
CA ARG A 567 16.88 10.16 -3.57
C ARG A 567 17.51 11.29 -4.35
N LEU A 568 16.81 11.70 -5.39
CA LEU A 568 17.05 12.94 -6.12
C LEU A 568 16.25 14.07 -5.47
N LEU A 569 16.89 15.21 -5.24
CA LEU A 569 16.30 16.45 -4.75
C LEU A 569 16.30 17.50 -5.87
N LEU A 570 15.13 18.09 -6.12
CA LEU A 570 14.90 19.15 -7.09
C LEU A 570 14.42 20.40 -6.34
N SER A 571 15.33 21.35 -6.13
CA SER A 571 15.14 22.53 -5.30
C SER A 571 14.78 23.74 -6.15
N THR A 572 13.61 24.32 -5.90
CA THR A 572 13.14 25.56 -6.51
C THR A 572 12.20 26.30 -5.56
N ARG A 573 12.15 27.62 -5.67
CA ARG A 573 11.15 28.49 -5.02
C ARG A 573 10.16 29.09 -6.02
N ASP A 574 10.34 28.79 -7.29
CA ASP A 574 9.50 29.32 -8.34
C ASP A 574 8.16 28.60 -8.34
N ALA A 575 7.11 29.35 -8.68
CA ALA A 575 5.80 28.80 -8.96
C ALA A 575 5.65 28.59 -10.47
N GLY A 576 4.83 27.61 -10.86
CA GLY A 576 4.59 27.29 -12.28
C GLY A 576 5.16 25.95 -12.73
N PRO A 577 5.13 25.66 -14.03
CA PRO A 577 5.52 24.34 -14.54
C PRO A 577 7.04 24.12 -14.45
N HIS A 578 7.43 23.00 -13.86
CA HIS A 578 8.79 22.48 -13.81
C HIS A 578 8.82 21.06 -14.36
N PHE A 579 9.99 20.60 -14.80
CA PHE A 579 10.16 19.23 -15.31
C PHE A 579 11.50 18.63 -14.92
N ALA A 580 11.54 17.30 -14.88
CA ALA A 580 12.78 16.54 -14.79
C ALA A 580 12.65 15.22 -15.55
N LEU A 581 13.56 14.99 -16.50
CA LEU A 581 13.88 13.67 -17.02
C LEU A 581 15.03 13.10 -16.18
N VAL A 582 14.86 11.89 -15.66
CA VAL A 582 15.90 11.16 -14.92
C VAL A 582 16.18 9.85 -15.64
N THR A 583 17.45 9.56 -15.95
CA THR A 583 17.82 8.34 -16.67
C THR A 583 19.15 7.76 -16.19
N ASN A 584 19.28 6.44 -16.27
CA ASN A 584 20.54 5.71 -16.14
C ASN A 584 21.16 5.33 -17.51
N GLY A 585 20.72 6.01 -18.59
CA GLY A 585 21.19 5.83 -19.96
C GLY A 585 22.61 6.33 -20.21
N ALA A 586 23.18 5.94 -21.36
CA ALA A 586 24.62 5.95 -21.65
C ALA A 586 25.29 7.33 -21.91
N SER A 587 24.63 8.45 -21.63
CA SER A 587 25.19 9.83 -21.65
C SER A 587 25.90 10.31 -22.93
N ALA A 588 25.76 9.62 -24.07
CA ALA A 588 26.41 10.02 -25.33
C ALA A 588 25.76 11.25 -26.02
N GLY A 589 24.70 11.82 -25.43
CA GLY A 589 23.93 12.94 -25.98
C GLY A 589 24.22 14.29 -25.33
N SER A 590 23.90 15.38 -26.03
CA SER A 590 24.02 16.74 -25.49
C SER A 590 22.93 17.04 -24.46
N LEU A 591 23.33 17.26 -23.19
CA LEU A 591 22.42 17.67 -22.11
C LEU A 591 21.65 18.95 -22.46
N ALA A 592 22.32 19.91 -23.10
CA ALA A 592 21.72 21.19 -23.49
C ALA A 592 20.64 21.00 -24.57
N ALA A 593 20.90 20.14 -25.57
CA ALA A 593 19.93 19.84 -26.63
C ALA A 593 18.72 19.09 -26.07
N ALA A 594 18.93 18.09 -25.22
CA ALA A 594 17.85 17.36 -24.55
C ALA A 594 17.00 18.30 -23.66
N ARG A 595 17.63 19.23 -22.94
CA ARG A 595 16.93 20.24 -22.14
C ARG A 595 16.07 21.16 -23.01
N ALA A 596 16.57 21.58 -24.16
CA ALA A 596 15.81 22.41 -25.11
C ALA A 596 14.59 21.66 -25.68
N GLU A 597 14.76 20.39 -26.08
CA GLU A 597 13.65 19.54 -26.55
C GLU A 597 12.58 19.35 -25.46
N LEU A 598 12.98 19.04 -24.23
CA LEU A 598 12.06 18.88 -23.11
C LEU A 598 11.34 20.19 -22.77
N ALA A 599 12.05 21.31 -22.73
CA ALA A 599 11.45 22.62 -22.45
C ALA A 599 10.42 23.00 -23.51
N ALA A 600 10.73 22.79 -24.80
CA ALA A 600 9.79 23.03 -25.90
C ALA A 600 8.54 22.15 -25.78
N TRP A 601 8.71 20.87 -25.44
CA TRP A 601 7.59 19.96 -25.24
C TRP A 601 6.74 20.31 -24.02
N VAL A 602 7.35 20.65 -22.89
CA VAL A 602 6.62 21.08 -21.68
C VAL A 602 5.83 22.35 -21.98
N ASN A 603 6.44 23.34 -22.64
CA ASN A 603 5.74 24.58 -23.00
C ASN A 603 4.56 24.30 -23.95
N ALA A 604 4.73 23.42 -24.94
CA ALA A 604 3.64 23.06 -25.85
C ALA A 604 2.51 22.25 -25.19
N THR A 605 2.81 21.50 -24.13
CA THR A 605 1.88 20.55 -23.51
C THR A 605 1.22 21.10 -22.24
N PHE A 606 1.92 21.94 -21.47
CA PHE A 606 1.52 22.43 -20.14
C PHE A 606 1.60 23.96 -19.97
N GLY A 607 2.14 24.67 -20.97
CA GLY A 607 2.33 26.12 -20.98
C GLY A 607 1.05 26.93 -21.21
#